data_AF-A0A814Y0D6-F1
#
_entry.id   AF-A0A814Y0D6-F1
#
_cell.length_a   1.000
_cell.length_b   1.000
_cell.length_c   1.000
_cell.angle_alpha   90.00
_cell.angle_beta   90.00
_cell.angle_gamma   90.00
#
_symmetry.space_group_name_H-M   'P 1'
#
loop_
_entity.id
_entity.type
_entity.pdbx_description
1 polymer ?
#
loop_
_entity_poly.entity_id
_entity_poly.type
_entity_poly.pdbx_seq_one_letter_code
_entity_poly.pdbx_strand_id
1 'polypeptide(L)'
;MSIVDEDRVTLPVRLSVSAWNEPNLHPAYNEVPIEMDGNVTVCDLVVSKAYALLRYSSYEYVPTKGTIGDFLLSNFDSKHEFIANDTIYNYTDPKKIPSTGSVYYRCVPQLQ
;
A
#
# COMPACT_ATOMS: atom_id res chain seq x y z
N MET A 1 -7.79 -5.87 16.09
CA MET A 1 -7.60 -4.40 15.95
C MET A 1 -7.55 -4.11 14.46
N SER A 2 -8.43 -3.27 13.93
CA SER A 2 -8.48 -2.93 12.50
C SER A 2 -7.76 -1.61 12.25
N ILE A 3 -6.84 -1.56 11.28
CA ILE A 3 -6.15 -0.34 10.89
C ILE A 3 -7.06 0.44 9.94
N VAL A 4 -7.91 1.30 10.49
CA VAL A 4 -8.85 2.12 9.71
C VAL A 4 -8.40 3.57 9.82
N ASP A 5 -8.57 4.32 8.74
CA ASP A 5 -8.50 5.78 8.80
C ASP A 5 -9.84 6.31 9.32
N GLU A 6 -9.84 6.71 10.59
CA GLU A 6 -11.02 7.14 11.33
C GLU A 6 -11.54 8.50 10.83
N ASP A 7 -10.65 9.34 10.33
CA ASP A 7 -10.95 10.69 9.85
C ASP A 7 -11.32 10.74 8.37
N ARG A 8 -11.24 9.60 7.66
CA ARG A 8 -11.60 9.43 6.24
C ARG A 8 -10.88 10.40 5.30
N VAL A 9 -9.61 10.65 5.59
CA VAL A 9 -8.72 11.51 4.79
C VAL A 9 -8.11 10.76 3.61
N THR A 10 -7.92 9.45 3.76
CA THR A 10 -7.28 8.57 2.78
C THR A 10 -8.29 8.02 1.78
N LEU A 11 -7.82 7.77 0.56
CA LEU A 11 -8.63 7.17 -0.50
C LEU A 11 -8.69 5.64 -0.35
N PRO A 12 -9.75 4.99 -0.87
CA PRO A 12 -9.83 3.54 -0.91
C PRO A 12 -8.70 2.93 -1.74
N VAL A 13 -8.02 1.93 -1.16
CA VAL A 13 -6.94 1.19 -1.80
C VAL A 13 -7.20 -0.31 -1.70
N ARG A 14 -6.89 -1.05 -2.77
CA ARG A 14 -6.92 -2.51 -2.81
C ARG A 14 -5.56 -3.03 -3.26
N LEU A 15 -5.10 -4.10 -2.62
CA LEU A 15 -3.90 -4.83 -3.02
C LEU A 15 -4.32 -6.18 -3.58
N SER A 16 -3.84 -6.52 -4.77
CA SER A 16 -3.82 -7.89 -5.28
C SER A 16 -2.36 -8.36 -5.36
N VAL A 17 -2.14 -9.63 -5.01
CA VAL A 17 -0.81 -10.25 -5.08
C VAL A 17 -0.81 -11.37 -6.11
N SER A 18 0.29 -11.52 -6.84
CA SER A 18 0.47 -12.68 -7.71
C SER A 18 0.77 -13.92 -6.86
N ALA A 19 -0.07 -14.95 -6.93
CA ALA A 19 0.24 -16.25 -6.34
C ALA A 19 0.89 -17.14 -7.40
N TRP A 20 2.14 -17.59 -7.19
CA TRP A 20 2.82 -18.51 -8.12
C TRP A 20 2.85 -19.99 -7.62
N ASN A 21 2.06 -20.34 -6.60
CA ASN A 21 2.19 -21.52 -5.72
C ASN A 21 3.14 -21.25 -4.56
N GLU A 22 2.59 -21.11 -3.36
CA GLU A 22 3.36 -21.37 -2.14
C GLU A 22 3.69 -22.87 -2.10
N PRO A 23 4.96 -23.29 -2.06
CA PRO A 23 5.29 -24.69 -1.88
C PRO A 23 4.74 -25.14 -0.53
N ASN A 24 4.31 -26.40 -0.46
CA ASN A 24 3.88 -26.99 0.79
C ASN A 24 5.03 -26.87 1.80
N LEU A 25 4.85 -26.02 2.80
CA LEU A 25 5.78 -25.81 3.91
C LEU A 25 5.93 -27.11 4.71
N HIS A 26 6.74 -28.05 4.22
CA HIS A 26 7.19 -29.16 5.03
C HIS A 26 8.33 -28.63 5.92
N PRO A 27 8.24 -28.74 7.25
CA PRO A 27 9.23 -28.19 8.19
C PRO A 27 10.67 -28.70 8.00
N ALA A 28 10.88 -29.69 7.13
CA ALA A 28 12.18 -30.30 6.84
C ALA A 28 12.98 -29.59 5.73
N TYR A 29 12.36 -28.75 4.90
CA TYR A 29 13.03 -28.20 3.70
C TYR A 29 13.55 -26.77 3.84
N ASN A 30 13.26 -26.09 4.95
CA ASN A 30 13.81 -24.76 5.25
C ASN A 30 13.68 -23.78 4.06
N GLU A 31 12.53 -23.83 3.38
CA GLU A 31 12.34 -23.17 2.10
C GLU A 31 12.23 -21.64 2.26
N VAL A 32 12.84 -20.92 1.31
CA VAL A 32 12.91 -19.45 1.27
C VAL A 32 11.52 -18.88 0.96
N PRO A 33 11.07 -17.79 1.63
CA PRO A 33 9.82 -17.12 1.30
C PRO A 33 9.74 -16.76 -0.19
N ILE A 34 8.56 -16.92 -0.81
CA ILE A 34 8.36 -16.50 -2.19
C ILE A 34 8.18 -14.99 -2.24
N GLU A 35 8.78 -14.40 -3.26
CA GLU A 35 8.59 -13.01 -3.62
C GLU A 35 7.38 -12.84 -4.55
N MET A 36 6.36 -12.13 -4.08
CA MET A 36 5.13 -11.87 -4.82
C MET A 36 5.13 -10.46 -5.43
N ASP A 37 4.53 -10.29 -6.61
CA ASP A 37 4.20 -8.99 -7.17
C ASP A 37 2.96 -8.42 -6.48
N GLY A 38 3.06 -7.18 -6.01
CA GLY A 38 1.94 -6.42 -5.47
C GLY A 38 1.37 -5.45 -6.50
N ASN A 39 0.09 -5.57 -6.82
CA ASN A 39 -0.64 -4.60 -7.63
C ASN A 39 -1.64 -3.84 -6.76
N VAL A 40 -1.43 -2.54 -6.66
CA VAL A 40 -2.23 -1.62 -5.86
C VAL A 40 -3.19 -0.87 -6.77
N THR A 41 -4.48 -0.96 -6.46
CA THR A 41 -5.54 -0.19 -7.13
C THR A 41 -6.05 0.88 -6.16
N VAL A 42 -5.97 2.15 -6.57
CA VAL A 42 -6.56 3.28 -5.86
C VAL A 42 -7.84 3.70 -6.57
N CYS A 43 -8.91 3.94 -5.83
CA CYS A 43 -10.20 4.37 -6.35
C CYS A 43 -10.57 5.79 -5.89
N ASP A 44 -11.64 6.33 -6.45
CA ASP A 44 -12.24 7.62 -6.10
C ASP A 44 -11.31 8.82 -6.32
N LEU A 45 -10.45 8.72 -7.34
CA LEU A 45 -9.54 9.79 -7.73
C LEU A 45 -10.27 10.89 -8.51
N VAL A 46 -9.76 12.12 -8.39
CA VAL A 46 -10.19 13.27 -9.18
C VAL A 46 -9.12 13.52 -10.24
N VAL A 47 -9.54 13.51 -11.51
CA VAL A 47 -8.65 13.71 -12.65
C VAL A 47 -7.90 15.05 -12.52
N SER A 48 -6.63 15.04 -12.92
CA SER A 48 -5.68 16.15 -12.83
C SER A 48 -5.32 16.61 -11.41
N LYS A 49 -5.69 15.85 -10.37
CA LYS A 49 -5.17 16.07 -9.01
C LYS A 49 -3.94 15.20 -8.75
N ALA A 50 -3.03 15.73 -7.93
CA ALA A 50 -1.83 15.05 -7.49
C ALA A 50 -2.11 14.25 -6.21
N TYR A 51 -1.52 13.07 -6.12
CA TYR A 51 -1.71 12.11 -5.03
C TYR A 51 -0.37 11.49 -4.63
N ALA A 52 -0.31 11.00 -3.40
CA ALA A 52 0.79 10.23 -2.87
C ALA A 52 0.29 8.88 -2.36
N LEU A 53 0.86 7.80 -2.89
CA LEU A 53 0.69 6.43 -2.40
C LEU A 53 1.84 6.11 -1.43
N LEU A 54 1.48 5.85 -0.18
CA LEU A 54 2.39 5.59 0.94
C LEU A 54 2.39 4.10 1.25
N ARG A 55 3.58 3.50 1.36
CA ARG A 55 3.77 2.08 1.68
C ARG A 55 4.35 1.92 3.08
N TYR A 56 3.84 0.97 3.85
CA TYR A 56 4.32 0.63 5.18
C TYR A 56 4.56 -0.88 5.31
N SER A 57 5.63 -1.26 5.98
CA SER A 57 6.05 -2.64 6.24
C SER A 57 5.49 -3.18 7.55
N SER A 58 5.03 -2.28 8.42
CA SER A 58 4.42 -2.62 9.72
C SER A 58 3.13 -1.84 9.93
N TYR A 59 2.14 -2.48 10.55
CA TYR A 59 0.89 -1.84 10.92
C TYR A 59 1.08 -0.76 11.99
N GLU A 60 2.12 -0.88 12.81
CA GLU A 60 2.40 0.05 13.92
C GLU A 60 2.72 1.46 13.42
N TYR A 61 3.16 1.58 12.17
CA TYR A 61 3.52 2.85 11.55
C TYR A 61 2.40 3.46 10.71
N VAL A 62 1.30 2.73 10.49
CA VAL A 62 0.18 3.21 9.67
C VAL A 62 -0.67 4.15 10.53
N PRO A 63 -0.76 5.45 10.21
CA PRO A 63 -1.63 6.35 10.94
C PRO A 63 -3.10 5.94 10.77
N THR A 64 -3.86 6.01 11.86
CA THR A 64 -5.31 5.74 11.87
C THR A 64 -6.15 7.01 12.00
N LYS A 65 -5.51 8.16 12.22
CA LYS A 65 -6.13 9.47 12.39
C LYS A 65 -5.14 10.56 11.98
N GLY A 66 -5.64 11.76 11.70
CA GLY A 66 -4.85 12.93 11.37
C GLY A 66 -5.26 13.59 10.05
N THR A 67 -4.54 14.64 9.71
CA THR A 67 -4.69 15.41 8.47
C THR A 67 -3.87 14.82 7.33
N ILE A 68 -4.10 15.30 6.10
CA ILE A 68 -3.27 14.94 4.93
C ILE A 68 -1.77 15.13 5.24
N GLY A 69 -1.40 16.21 5.92
CA GLY A 69 -0.02 16.48 6.31
C GLY A 69 0.56 15.43 7.26
N ASP A 70 -0.24 14.94 8.21
CA ASP A 70 0.18 13.90 9.17
C ASP A 70 0.48 12.58 8.45
N PHE A 71 -0.33 12.20 7.45
CA PHE A 71 -0.03 11.05 6.61
C PHE A 71 1.24 11.27 5.76
N LEU A 72 1.39 12.45 5.14
CA LEU A 72 2.56 12.78 4.31
C LEU A 72 3.87 12.92 5.09
N LEU A 73 3.81 13.08 6.42
CA LEU A 73 4.96 13.13 7.32
C LEU A 73 5.12 11.86 8.16
N SER A 74 4.27 10.85 7.95
CA SER A 74 4.32 9.60 8.69
C SER A 74 5.53 8.74 8.32
N ASN A 75 5.80 7.71 9.14
CA ASN A 75 6.94 6.79 8.97
C ASN A 75 6.67 5.72 7.89
N PHE A 76 6.34 6.13 6.66
CA PHE A 76 6.23 5.22 5.52
C PHE A 76 7.62 4.77 5.03
N ASP A 77 7.71 3.56 4.47
CA ASP A 77 8.97 3.06 3.88
C ASP A 77 9.26 3.65 2.50
N SER A 78 8.19 3.97 1.76
CA SER A 78 8.29 4.58 0.44
C SER A 78 7.03 5.37 0.08
N LYS A 79 7.23 6.40 -0.73
CA LYS A 79 6.19 7.26 -1.29
C LYS A 79 6.28 7.22 -2.81
N HIS A 80 5.15 6.99 -3.47
CA HIS A 80 4.99 7.11 -4.92
C HIS A 80 4.04 8.25 -5.23
N GLU A 81 4.51 9.25 -5.96
CA GLU A 81 3.74 10.44 -6.32
C GLU A 81 3.23 10.31 -7.75
N PHE A 82 1.97 10.69 -7.98
CA PHE A 82 1.37 10.62 -9.31
C PHE A 82 0.27 11.67 -9.49
N ILE A 83 -0.01 12.00 -10.75
CA ILE A 83 -1.18 12.80 -11.13
C ILE A 83 -2.23 11.84 -11.68
N ALA A 84 -3.46 11.93 -11.17
CA ALA A 84 -4.55 11.07 -11.62
C ALA A 84 -4.98 11.44 -13.03
N ASN A 85 -4.89 10.48 -13.96
CA ASN A 85 -5.41 10.62 -15.32
C ASN A 85 -6.82 10.01 -15.47
N ASP A 86 -7.27 9.26 -14.46
CA ASP A 86 -8.58 8.61 -14.37
C ASP A 86 -8.99 8.54 -12.88
N THR A 87 -10.22 8.14 -12.62
CA THR A 87 -10.81 7.88 -11.30
C THR A 87 -10.23 6.65 -10.60
N ILE A 88 -9.54 5.79 -11.36
CA ILE A 88 -8.84 4.60 -10.86
C ILE A 88 -7.37 4.69 -11.28
N TYR A 89 -6.47 4.35 -10.37
CA TYR A 89 -5.04 4.25 -10.64
C TYR A 89 -4.51 2.89 -10.24
N ASN A 90 -3.80 2.23 -11.15
CA ASN A 90 -3.14 0.96 -10.90
C ASN A 90 -1.63 1.17 -10.81
N TYR A 91 -1.03 0.61 -9.77
CA TYR A 91 0.38 0.70 -9.48
C TYR A 91 0.95 -0.68 -9.15
N THR A 92 1.96 -1.11 -9.89
CA THR A 92 2.72 -2.30 -9.55
C THR A 92 3.87 -1.89 -8.62
N ASP A 93 3.89 -2.42 -7.39
CA ASP A 93 4.96 -2.15 -6.44
C ASP A 93 6.27 -2.76 -6.96
N PRO A 94 7.33 -1.95 -7.20
CA PRO A 94 8.62 -2.47 -7.62
C PRO A 94 9.30 -3.30 -6.51
N LYS A 95 8.88 -3.13 -5.24
CA LYS A 95 9.33 -3.97 -4.13
C LYS A 95 8.42 -5.18 -4.01
N LYS A 96 9.02 -6.36 -4.23
CA LYS A 96 8.35 -7.64 -3.98
C LYS A 96 7.90 -7.75 -2.52
N ILE A 97 6.80 -8.48 -2.33
CA ILE A 97 6.24 -8.76 -1.01
C ILE A 97 6.60 -10.21 -0.68
N PRO A 98 7.40 -10.47 0.37
CA PRO A 98 7.65 -11.83 0.81
C PRO A 98 6.35 -12.44 1.34
N SER A 99 6.09 -13.72 1.06
CA SER A 99 4.88 -14.43 1.54
C SER A 99 4.75 -14.45 3.06
N THR A 100 5.86 -14.29 3.79
CA THR A 100 5.89 -14.19 5.26
C THR A 100 5.74 -12.76 5.80
N GLY A 101 5.69 -11.76 4.93
CA GLY A 101 5.66 -10.35 5.31
C GLY A 101 4.26 -9.73 5.28
N SER A 102 4.21 -8.50 5.77
CA SER A 102 3.02 -7.65 5.68
C SER A 102 3.37 -6.36 4.95
N VAL A 103 2.42 -5.84 4.19
CA VAL A 103 2.53 -4.50 3.60
C VAL A 103 1.17 -3.81 3.68
N TYR A 104 1.20 -2.52 3.93
CA TYR A 104 0.03 -1.67 4.03
C TYR A 104 0.20 -0.46 3.12
N TYR A 105 -0.91 0.01 2.56
CA TYR A 105 -0.92 1.19 1.70
C TYR A 105 -1.95 2.21 2.17
N ARG A 106 -1.59 3.49 2.10
CA ARG A 106 -2.51 4.62 2.20
C ARG A 106 -2.30 5.53 1.00
N CYS A 107 -3.39 6.04 0.43
CA CYS A 107 -3.31 7.05 -0.61
C CYS A 107 -3.93 8.35 -0.09
N VAL A 108 -3.25 9.48 -0.27
CA VAL A 108 -3.74 10.80 0.13
C VAL A 108 -3.56 11.81 -1.01
N PRO A 109 -4.41 12.85 -1.11
CA PRO A 109 -4.14 13.98 -2.00
C PRO A 109 -2.83 14.66 -1.64
N GLN A 110 -2.12 15.20 -2.62
CA GLN A 110 -1.04 16.14 -2.35
C GLN A 110 -1.60 17.53 -2.11
N LEU A 111 -1.07 18.20 -1.09
CA LEU A 111 -1.30 19.63 -0.90
C LEU A 111 -0.50 20.36 -1.98
N GLN A 112 -1.20 21.17 -2.80
CA GLN A 112 -0.58 22.10 -3.76
C GLN A 112 0.02 23.30 -3.04
#